data_AF-A0A093Z687-F1
#
_entry.id   AF-A0A093Z687-F1
#
_cell.length_a   1.000
_cell.length_b   1.000
_cell.length_c   1.000
_cell.angle_alpha   90.00
_cell.angle_beta   90.00
_cell.angle_gamma   90.00
#
_symmetry.space_group_name_H-M   'P 1'
#
loop_
_entity.id
_entity.type
_entity.pdbx_description
1 polymer ?
#
loop_
_entity_poly.entity_id
_entity_poly.type
_entity_poly.pdbx_seq_one_letter_code
_entity_poly.pdbx_strand_id
1 'polypeptide(L)'
;ANARGRGRGGARGGRGKKSQGPKREAADYEDVPLSPEEIAYEVARDMGVQRPAVSGTTTYADLEYDIPGLATGAAAPLGLVETVRDHIKKLTGQHGNALLDADAHADQYIHGQGTLFLNEAEKNSVLGPNYVEGTPREYKTITEEEREVIMKSLVGGQYPSMAPPKANDILETVQIQGNMNPTYLPMNTASLKGKVQQLLPVLKPKKAAPAKAAPAKAGVGA
;
A
#
# COMPACT_ATOMS: atom_id res chain seq x y z
N ALA A 1 -6.30 -24.78 -76.14
CA ALA A 1 -6.70 -23.47 -75.58
C ALA A 1 -5.60 -23.04 -74.60
N ASN A 2 -4.72 -22.12 -74.99
CA ASN A 2 -4.83 -20.65 -74.78
C ASN A 2 -4.99 -20.32 -73.28
N ALA A 3 -4.21 -19.49 -72.59
CA ALA A 3 -3.06 -18.67 -72.94
C ALA A 3 -2.36 -18.22 -71.63
N ARG A 4 -1.12 -17.76 -71.81
CA ARG A 4 -0.17 -17.21 -70.82
C ARG A 4 -0.60 -15.83 -70.31
N GLY A 5 -0.39 -15.57 -69.01
CA GLY A 5 -0.30 -14.22 -68.44
C GLY A 5 1.04 -14.04 -67.70
N ARG A 6 2.08 -13.63 -68.44
CA ARG A 6 3.39 -13.23 -67.90
C ARG A 6 3.33 -11.75 -67.51
N GLY A 7 3.43 -11.46 -66.22
CA GLY A 7 3.82 -10.13 -65.72
C GLY A 7 5.32 -10.09 -65.44
N ARG A 8 6.07 -9.37 -66.28
CA ARG A 8 7.50 -9.04 -66.10
C ARG A 8 7.62 -7.77 -65.27
N GLY A 9 8.56 -7.73 -64.32
CA GLY A 9 9.05 -6.48 -63.77
C GLY A 9 10.00 -6.68 -62.59
N GLY A 10 11.28 -6.34 -62.75
CA GLY A 10 12.17 -6.14 -61.62
C GLY A 10 13.48 -6.95 -61.60
N ALA A 11 14.22 -6.98 -62.70
CA ALA A 11 15.67 -7.22 -62.60
C ALA A 11 16.36 -5.88 -62.32
N ARG A 12 16.98 -5.72 -61.13
CA ARG A 12 18.14 -4.83 -60.89
C ARG A 12 18.68 -4.99 -59.47
N GLY A 13 19.97 -5.29 -59.39
CA GLY A 13 20.76 -5.39 -58.15
C GLY A 13 20.88 -6.85 -57.71
N GLY A 14 22.05 -7.46 -57.62
CA GLY A 14 23.39 -6.93 -57.56
C GLY A 14 24.18 -7.91 -56.69
N ARG A 15 25.20 -8.53 -57.27
CA ARG A 15 26.36 -9.15 -56.61
C ARG A 15 26.13 -9.77 -55.23
N GLY A 16 25.98 -11.09 -55.25
CA GLY A 16 26.37 -11.95 -54.14
C GLY A 16 26.67 -13.33 -54.69
N LYS A 17 27.91 -13.57 -55.14
CA LYS A 17 28.43 -14.95 -55.27
C LYS A 17 28.46 -15.53 -53.86
N LYS A 18 27.33 -16.07 -53.39
CA LYS A 18 27.34 -17.05 -52.31
C LYS A 18 27.92 -18.31 -52.93
N SER A 19 29.15 -18.63 -52.54
CA SER A 19 29.73 -19.95 -52.75
C SER A 19 28.68 -20.98 -52.36
N GLN A 20 28.12 -21.69 -53.34
CA GLN A 20 27.44 -22.94 -53.08
C GLN A 20 28.54 -23.86 -52.53
N GLY A 21 28.63 -23.93 -51.20
CA GLY A 21 29.22 -25.09 -50.56
C GLY A 21 28.51 -26.34 -51.08
N PRO A 22 29.17 -27.51 -51.03
CA PRO A 22 28.57 -28.75 -51.52
C PRO A 22 27.16 -28.85 -50.95
N LYS A 23 26.16 -29.01 -51.83
CA LYS A 23 24.84 -29.45 -51.41
C LYS A 23 25.09 -30.77 -50.70
N ARG A 24 25.08 -30.74 -49.36
CA ARG A 24 24.90 -31.97 -48.60
C ARG A 24 23.61 -32.54 -49.16
N GLU A 25 23.72 -33.70 -49.79
CA GLU A 25 22.58 -34.55 -50.11
C GLU A 25 21.71 -34.52 -48.86
N ALA A 26 20.43 -34.22 -49.03
CA ALA A 26 19.50 -34.36 -47.92
C ALA A 26 19.65 -35.81 -47.51
N ALA A 27 20.36 -36.05 -46.40
CA ALA A 27 20.35 -37.34 -45.77
C ALA A 27 18.86 -37.63 -45.59
N ASP A 28 18.43 -38.77 -46.09
CA ASP A 28 17.12 -39.31 -45.74
C ASP A 28 17.18 -39.47 -44.21
N TYR A 29 16.77 -38.41 -43.50
CA TYR A 29 16.50 -38.47 -42.09
C TYR A 29 15.25 -39.33 -42.02
N GLU A 30 15.45 -40.64 -41.88
CA GLU A 30 14.40 -41.51 -41.44
C GLU A 30 13.92 -40.92 -40.10
N ASP A 31 12.68 -40.44 -40.07
CA ASP A 31 12.04 -39.99 -38.83
C ASP A 31 11.99 -41.21 -37.92
N VAL A 32 12.99 -41.31 -37.03
CA VAL A 32 13.06 -42.36 -36.03
C VAL A 32 11.81 -42.16 -35.17
N PRO A 33 10.89 -43.15 -35.12
CA PRO A 33 9.72 -43.01 -34.28
C PRO A 33 10.18 -42.78 -32.85
N LEU A 34 9.54 -41.80 -32.18
CA LEU A 34 9.86 -41.45 -30.80
C LEU A 34 9.91 -42.71 -29.94
N SER A 35 10.94 -42.81 -29.12
CA SER A 35 11.05 -43.90 -28.16
C SER A 35 9.87 -43.87 -27.20
N PRO A 36 9.47 -45.01 -26.62
CA PRO A 36 8.36 -45.04 -25.66
C PRO A 36 8.58 -44.13 -24.45
N GLU A 37 9.83 -43.86 -24.08
CA GLU A 37 10.19 -42.91 -23.01
C GLU A 37 9.97 -41.45 -23.43
N GLU A 38 10.31 -41.08 -24.67
CA GLU A 38 10.06 -39.74 -25.22
C GLU A 38 8.57 -39.48 -25.39
N ILE A 39 7.81 -40.48 -25.86
CA ILE A 39 6.35 -40.40 -25.94
C ILE A 39 5.75 -40.19 -24.55
N ALA A 40 6.22 -40.92 -23.52
CA ALA A 40 5.75 -40.75 -22.16
C ALA A 40 6.09 -39.36 -21.59
N TYR A 41 7.26 -38.82 -21.94
CA TYR A 41 7.67 -37.47 -21.57
C TYR A 41 6.82 -36.38 -22.23
N GLU A 42 6.57 -36.49 -23.54
CA GLU A 42 5.71 -35.55 -24.29
C GLU A 42 4.27 -35.59 -23.75
N VAL A 43 3.73 -36.79 -23.51
CA VAL A 43 2.41 -36.95 -22.90
C VAL A 43 2.37 -36.35 -21.50
N ALA A 44 3.38 -36.55 -20.66
CA ALA A 44 3.46 -35.97 -19.32
C ALA A 44 3.60 -34.44 -19.34
N ARG A 45 4.28 -33.89 -20.35
CA ARG A 45 4.42 -32.45 -20.57
C ARG A 45 3.11 -31.82 -21.04
N ASP A 46 2.41 -32.46 -21.97
CA ASP A 46 1.20 -31.91 -22.60
C ASP A 46 -0.06 -32.15 -21.76
N MET A 47 -0.20 -33.35 -21.19
CA MET A 47 -1.37 -33.75 -20.39
C MET A 47 -1.18 -33.45 -18.89
N GLY A 48 0.04 -33.11 -18.47
CA GLY A 48 0.41 -32.96 -17.08
C GLY A 48 0.60 -34.31 -16.37
N VAL A 49 1.23 -34.26 -15.20
CA VAL A 49 1.45 -35.43 -14.34
C VAL A 49 0.48 -35.39 -13.17
N GLN A 50 -0.13 -36.52 -12.82
CA GLN A 50 -0.92 -36.64 -11.60
C GLN A 50 -0.04 -36.31 -10.40
N ARG A 51 -0.29 -35.14 -9.80
CA ARG A 51 0.30 -34.79 -8.51
C ARG A 51 -0.72 -35.09 -7.42
N PRO A 52 -0.30 -35.58 -6.25
CA PRO A 52 -1.21 -35.70 -5.13
C PRO A 52 -1.82 -34.33 -4.85
N ALA A 53 -3.14 -34.24 -4.91
CA ALA A 53 -3.83 -33.05 -4.42
C ALA A 53 -3.58 -33.00 -2.91
N VAL A 54 -2.93 -31.94 -2.45
CA VAL A 54 -2.85 -31.66 -1.02
C VAL A 54 -4.27 -31.30 -0.60
N SER A 55 -5.06 -32.27 -0.13
CA SER A 55 -6.33 -31.99 0.53
C SER A 55 -6.00 -31.37 1.88
N GLY A 56 -5.69 -30.08 1.89
CA GLY A 56 -5.45 -29.35 3.11
C GLY A 56 -6.74 -29.33 3.92
N THR A 57 -6.74 -29.95 5.09
CA THR A 57 -7.68 -29.53 6.14
C THR A 57 -7.44 -28.05 6.34
N THR A 58 -8.43 -27.20 6.06
CA THR A 58 -8.32 -25.77 6.34
C THR A 58 -8.04 -25.59 7.82
N THR A 59 -6.80 -25.25 8.15
CA THR A 59 -6.42 -24.97 9.52
C THR A 59 -6.74 -23.52 9.85
N TYR A 60 -6.78 -23.21 11.14
CA TYR A 60 -6.95 -21.83 11.59
C TYR A 60 -5.89 -20.88 11.02
N ALA A 61 -4.64 -21.35 10.85
CA ALA A 61 -3.55 -20.58 10.28
C ALA A 61 -3.79 -20.21 8.80
N ASP A 62 -4.47 -21.08 8.05
CA ASP A 62 -4.81 -20.82 6.65
C ASP A 62 -5.87 -19.73 6.51
N LEU A 63 -6.76 -19.61 7.51
CA LEU A 63 -7.86 -18.65 7.51
C LEU A 63 -7.50 -17.32 8.17
N GLU A 64 -6.40 -17.23 8.91
CA GLU A 64 -6.02 -16.05 9.70
C GLU A 64 -5.89 -14.77 8.86
N TYR A 65 -5.57 -14.91 7.58
CA TYR A 65 -5.38 -13.79 6.66
C TYR A 65 -6.68 -13.37 5.95
N ASP A 66 -7.70 -14.22 5.91
CA ASP A 66 -8.97 -13.97 5.20
C ASP A 66 -10.09 -13.48 6.13
N ILE A 67 -9.76 -13.22 7.40
CA ILE A 67 -10.70 -12.69 8.39
C ILE A 67 -10.98 -11.21 8.09
N PRO A 68 -12.22 -10.72 8.18
CA PRO A 68 -12.48 -9.30 8.05
C PRO A 68 -11.94 -8.51 9.25
N GLY A 69 -11.31 -7.36 8.99
CA GLY A 69 -10.96 -6.37 10.00
C GLY A 69 -12.20 -5.78 10.67
N LEU A 70 -12.49 -6.20 11.90
CA LEU A 70 -13.65 -5.77 12.69
C LEU A 70 -13.22 -5.35 14.09
N ALA A 71 -13.85 -4.28 14.60
CA ALA A 71 -13.71 -3.85 15.99
C ALA A 71 -14.52 -4.77 16.93
N THR A 72 -14.00 -5.97 17.15
CA THR A 72 -14.59 -6.99 18.03
C THR A 72 -14.17 -6.77 19.49
N GLY A 73 -14.96 -7.31 20.43
CA GLY A 73 -14.59 -7.31 21.84
C GLY A 73 -13.39 -8.21 22.14
N ALA A 74 -12.86 -8.11 23.37
CA ALA A 74 -11.68 -8.85 23.83
C ALA A 74 -11.76 -10.39 23.64
N ALA A 75 -12.97 -10.94 23.48
CA ALA A 75 -13.19 -12.37 23.23
C ALA A 75 -12.82 -12.83 21.82
N ALA A 76 -12.63 -11.93 20.84
CA ALA A 76 -12.28 -12.27 19.46
C ALA A 76 -11.21 -11.31 18.91
N PRO A 77 -9.93 -11.45 19.31
CA PRO A 77 -8.87 -10.48 19.00
C PRO A 77 -8.46 -10.44 17.52
N LEU A 78 -8.79 -11.48 16.74
CA LEU A 78 -8.40 -11.59 15.33
C LEU A 78 -8.89 -10.44 14.45
N GLY A 79 -10.13 -9.98 14.67
CA GLY A 79 -10.66 -8.84 13.94
C GLY A 79 -9.81 -7.59 14.16
N LEU A 80 -9.31 -7.38 15.38
CA LEU A 80 -8.44 -6.26 15.74
C LEU A 80 -7.02 -6.39 15.16
N VAL A 81 -6.51 -7.62 15.05
CA VAL A 81 -5.22 -7.86 14.39
C VAL A 81 -5.33 -7.52 12.91
N GLU A 82 -6.41 -7.92 12.24
CA GLU A 82 -6.58 -7.60 10.83
C GLU A 82 -6.86 -6.12 10.60
N THR A 83 -7.58 -5.40 11.48
CA THR A 83 -7.72 -3.94 11.31
C THR A 83 -6.37 -3.23 11.35
N VAL A 84 -5.45 -3.67 12.22
CA VAL A 84 -4.08 -3.16 12.25
C VAL A 84 -3.34 -3.54 10.97
N ARG A 85 -3.43 -4.80 10.53
CA ARG A 85 -2.80 -5.27 9.30
C ARG A 85 -3.29 -4.48 8.07
N ASP A 86 -4.59 -4.30 7.92
CA ASP A 86 -5.22 -3.52 6.86
C ASP A 86 -4.80 -2.05 6.88
N HIS A 87 -4.65 -1.45 8.06
CA HIS A 87 -4.15 -0.08 8.16
C HIS A 87 -2.70 0.01 7.68
N ILE A 88 -1.84 -0.93 8.10
CA ILE A 88 -0.45 -0.96 7.66
C ILE A 88 -0.37 -1.22 6.15
N LYS A 89 -1.13 -2.17 5.60
CA LYS A 89 -1.23 -2.42 4.14
C LYS A 89 -1.56 -1.15 3.37
N LYS A 90 -2.52 -0.35 3.86
CA LYS A 90 -2.89 0.94 3.25
C LYS A 90 -1.77 1.96 3.32
N LEU A 91 -1.02 2.01 4.42
CA LEU A 91 0.13 2.91 4.58
C LEU A 91 1.31 2.52 3.68
N THR A 92 1.59 1.22 3.55
CA THR A 92 2.68 0.69 2.72
C THR A 92 2.33 0.60 1.24
N GLY A 93 1.06 0.79 0.88
CA GLY A 93 0.57 0.66 -0.49
C GLY A 93 0.44 -0.79 -0.96
N GLN A 94 0.45 -1.76 -0.04
CA GLN A 94 0.21 -3.17 -0.35
C GLN A 94 -1.30 -3.43 -0.47
N HIS A 95 -1.70 -4.14 -1.52
CA HIS A 95 -3.09 -4.48 -1.78
C HIS A 95 -3.35 -5.96 -1.50
N GLY A 96 -4.28 -6.24 -0.58
CA GLY A 96 -4.67 -7.60 -0.21
C GLY A 96 -3.58 -8.37 0.56
N ASN A 97 -3.61 -9.70 0.44
CA ASN A 97 -2.69 -10.65 1.09
C ASN A 97 -1.65 -11.20 0.11
N ALA A 98 -1.29 -10.44 -0.93
CA ALA A 98 -0.27 -10.88 -1.86
C ALA A 98 1.09 -10.88 -1.17
N LEU A 99 1.76 -12.04 -1.21
CA LEU A 99 3.17 -12.16 -0.84
C LEU A 99 4.00 -11.38 -1.86
N LEU A 100 4.89 -10.53 -1.39
CA LEU A 100 5.74 -9.67 -2.20
C LEU A 100 7.16 -10.22 -2.28
N ASP A 101 7.82 -9.99 -3.41
CA ASP A 101 9.22 -10.30 -3.58
C ASP A 101 10.11 -9.25 -2.92
N ALA A 102 11.39 -9.58 -2.73
CA ALA A 102 12.36 -8.72 -2.05
C ALA A 102 12.47 -7.30 -2.65
N ASP A 103 12.45 -7.19 -3.97
CA ASP A 103 12.52 -5.91 -4.69
C ASP A 103 11.29 -5.03 -4.41
N ALA A 104 10.11 -5.64 -4.35
CA ALA A 104 8.87 -4.92 -4.05
C ALA A 104 8.85 -4.40 -2.60
N HIS A 105 9.33 -5.20 -1.64
CA HIS A 105 9.50 -4.74 -0.25
C HIS A 105 10.54 -3.61 -0.14
N ALA A 106 11.65 -3.72 -0.88
CA ALA A 106 12.69 -2.69 -0.94
C ALA A 106 12.13 -1.38 -1.50
N ASP A 107 11.39 -1.44 -2.61
CA ASP A 107 10.79 -0.27 -3.23
C ASP A 107 9.78 0.42 -2.33
N GLN A 108 8.90 -0.35 -1.66
CA GLN A 108 7.95 0.21 -0.68
C GLN A 108 8.66 0.87 0.50
N TYR A 109 9.78 0.30 0.95
CA TYR A 109 10.54 0.85 2.07
C TYR A 109 11.35 2.10 1.70
N ILE A 110 11.98 2.11 0.53
CA ILE A 110 12.86 3.20 0.09
C ILE A 110 12.04 4.39 -0.43
N HIS A 111 11.01 4.11 -1.24
CA HIS A 111 10.23 5.15 -1.93
C HIS A 111 8.86 5.39 -1.28
N GLY A 112 8.38 4.49 -0.43
CA GLY A 112 7.09 4.58 0.26
C GLY A 112 7.20 4.99 1.72
N GLN A 113 6.17 4.66 2.50
CA GLN A 113 6.10 4.95 3.95
C GLN A 113 6.56 3.77 4.83
N GLY A 114 7.10 2.72 4.22
CA GLY A 114 7.51 1.50 4.90
C GLY A 114 7.06 0.26 4.14
N THR A 115 7.27 -0.92 4.74
CA THR A 115 6.83 -2.20 4.17
C THR A 115 6.25 -3.10 5.24
N LEU A 116 5.41 -4.06 4.84
CA LEU A 116 4.79 -5.05 5.71
C LEU A 116 5.15 -6.44 5.20
N PHE A 117 5.74 -7.25 6.06
CA PHE A 117 5.83 -8.69 5.85
C PHE A 117 4.57 -9.34 6.45
N LEU A 118 3.82 -10.08 5.64
CA LEU A 118 2.58 -10.74 6.02
C LEU A 118 2.84 -11.89 6.99
N ASN A 119 3.95 -12.61 6.82
CA ASN A 119 4.33 -13.71 7.69
C ASN A 119 5.86 -13.85 7.84
N GLU A 120 6.28 -14.67 8.79
CA GLU A 120 7.70 -14.93 9.04
C GLU A 120 8.37 -15.67 7.88
N ALA A 121 7.62 -16.48 7.12
CA ALA A 121 8.15 -17.20 5.98
C ALA A 121 8.59 -16.25 4.85
N GLU A 122 7.76 -15.26 4.53
CA GLU A 122 8.05 -14.18 3.57
C GLU A 122 9.22 -13.32 4.06
N LYS A 123 9.19 -12.94 5.34
CA LYS A 123 10.30 -12.22 5.95
C LYS A 123 11.61 -13.01 5.79
N ASN A 124 11.60 -14.31 6.06
CA ASN A 124 12.76 -15.18 5.94
C ASN A 124 13.16 -15.45 4.48
N SER A 125 12.23 -15.43 3.51
CA SER A 125 12.60 -15.54 2.10
C SER A 125 13.28 -14.28 1.58
N VAL A 126 12.87 -13.11 2.06
CA VAL A 126 13.42 -11.80 1.66
C VAL A 126 14.74 -11.48 2.37
N LEU A 127 14.78 -11.68 3.70
CA LEU A 127 15.93 -11.32 4.55
C LEU A 127 16.88 -12.49 4.84
N GLY A 128 16.51 -13.71 4.45
CA GLY A 128 17.28 -14.91 4.74
C GLY A 128 18.46 -15.14 3.79
N PRO A 129 18.93 -16.39 3.67
CA PRO A 129 20.16 -16.70 2.94
C PRO A 129 20.07 -16.44 1.43
N ASN A 130 18.86 -16.35 0.87
CA ASN A 130 18.59 -16.07 -0.54
C ASN A 130 18.33 -14.57 -0.80
N TYR A 131 19.05 -13.72 -0.08
CA TYR A 131 18.95 -12.26 -0.20
C TYR A 131 19.25 -11.77 -1.62
N VAL A 132 18.46 -10.80 -2.08
CA VAL A 132 18.61 -10.17 -3.41
C VAL A 132 19.49 -8.93 -3.33
N GLU A 133 20.57 -8.90 -4.10
CA GLU A 133 21.49 -7.75 -4.17
C GLU A 133 20.73 -6.48 -4.61
N GLY A 134 20.88 -5.39 -3.83
CA GLY A 134 20.20 -4.11 -4.08
C GLY A 134 19.05 -3.81 -3.12
N THR A 135 18.61 -4.78 -2.33
CA THR A 135 17.54 -4.61 -1.33
C THR A 135 18.09 -4.25 0.07
N PRO A 136 17.33 -3.63 0.98
CA PRO A 136 17.80 -3.39 2.35
C PRO A 136 18.05 -4.70 3.11
N ARG A 137 19.21 -4.82 3.77
CA ARG A 137 19.49 -5.97 4.67
C ARG A 137 18.79 -5.85 6.02
N GLU A 138 18.49 -4.64 6.43
CA GLU A 138 17.83 -4.33 7.68
C GLU A 138 16.73 -3.29 7.42
N TYR A 139 15.54 -3.56 7.97
CA TYR A 139 14.40 -2.65 7.93
C TYR A 139 14.24 -2.03 9.32
N LYS A 140 14.03 -0.72 9.38
CA LYS A 140 13.67 -0.06 10.65
C LYS A 140 12.32 -0.59 11.12
N THR A 141 12.31 -1.24 12.27
CA THR A 141 11.06 -1.67 12.93
C THR A 141 10.45 -0.52 13.74
N ILE A 142 9.13 -0.59 13.91
CA ILE A 142 8.37 0.34 14.74
C ILE A 142 8.85 0.20 16.20
N THR A 143 9.11 1.33 16.88
CA THR A 143 9.50 1.31 18.29
C THR A 143 8.31 0.96 19.20
N GLU A 144 8.56 0.56 20.45
CA GLU A 144 7.47 0.25 21.38
C GLU A 144 6.57 1.46 21.65
N GLU A 145 7.16 2.65 21.75
CA GLU A 145 6.42 3.91 21.92
C GLU A 145 5.51 4.21 20.72
N GLU A 146 6.04 4.08 19.50
CA GLU A 146 5.26 4.25 18.26
C GLU A 146 4.15 3.20 18.18
N ARG A 147 4.45 1.95 18.53
CA ARG A 147 3.48 0.85 18.56
C ARG A 147 2.33 1.17 19.53
N GLU A 148 2.62 1.65 20.72
CA GLU A 148 1.56 2.01 21.68
C GLU A 148 0.63 3.10 21.16
N VAL A 149 1.17 4.13 20.52
CA VAL A 149 0.37 5.23 19.94
C VAL A 149 -0.54 4.70 18.83
N ILE A 150 -0.01 3.82 17.97
CA ILE A 150 -0.77 3.16 16.91
C ILE A 150 -1.88 2.29 17.52
N MET A 151 -1.57 1.49 18.54
CA MET A 151 -2.56 0.62 19.19
C MET A 151 -3.64 1.42 19.94
N LYS A 152 -3.28 2.52 20.61
CA LYS A 152 -4.23 3.41 21.30
C LYS A 152 -5.23 4.04 20.33
N SER A 153 -4.77 4.46 19.16
CA SER A 153 -5.62 5.07 18.14
C SER A 153 -6.46 4.04 17.37
N LEU A 154 -5.84 2.97 16.84
CA LEU A 154 -6.50 1.99 15.98
C LEU A 154 -7.38 1.00 16.74
N VAL A 155 -6.87 0.44 17.83
CA VAL A 155 -7.56 -0.60 18.61
C VAL A 155 -8.31 0.01 19.78
N GLY A 156 -7.67 0.94 20.50
CA GLY A 156 -8.27 1.62 21.64
C GLY A 156 -9.35 2.65 21.25
N GLY A 157 -9.43 3.02 19.96
CA GLY A 157 -10.37 4.04 19.48
C GLY A 157 -10.22 5.38 20.22
N GLN A 158 -9.02 5.71 20.67
CA GLN A 158 -8.76 6.96 21.37
C GLN A 158 -8.74 8.11 20.36
N TYR A 159 -9.85 8.82 20.29
CA TYR A 159 -9.99 10.05 19.52
C TYR A 159 -9.72 11.28 20.39
N PRO A 160 -9.28 12.41 19.81
CA PRO A 160 -9.22 13.67 20.55
C PRO A 160 -10.59 13.99 21.16
N SER A 161 -10.59 14.59 22.35
CA SER A 161 -11.83 14.94 23.05
C SER A 161 -12.69 15.87 22.19
N MET A 162 -13.96 15.50 22.05
CA MET A 162 -14.97 16.24 21.29
C MET A 162 -15.98 16.92 22.23
N ALA A 163 -15.52 17.31 23.42
CA ALA A 163 -16.34 18.00 24.40
C ALA A 163 -16.87 19.33 23.80
N PRO A 164 -18.10 19.75 24.15
CA PRO A 164 -18.65 20.99 23.63
C PRO A 164 -17.73 22.17 23.99
N PRO A 165 -17.43 23.06 23.03
CA PRO A 165 -16.53 24.18 23.26
C PRO A 165 -17.11 25.15 24.28
N LYS A 166 -16.25 25.95 24.91
CA LYS A 166 -16.71 27.03 25.80
C LYS A 166 -17.51 28.05 24.99
N ALA A 167 -18.49 28.68 25.64
CA ALA A 167 -19.29 29.73 25.01
C ALA A 167 -18.37 30.83 24.43
N ASN A 168 -18.58 31.17 23.15
CA ASN A 168 -17.81 32.14 22.36
C ASN A 168 -16.41 31.68 21.86
N ASP A 169 -16.02 30.42 22.02
CA ASP A 169 -14.80 29.89 21.39
C ASP A 169 -15.08 29.37 19.97
N ILE A 170 -15.00 30.27 18.99
CA ILE A 170 -15.25 29.97 17.58
C ILE A 170 -14.17 29.04 16.99
N LEU A 171 -12.92 29.15 17.46
CA LEU A 171 -11.82 28.36 16.92
C LEU A 171 -11.88 26.91 17.38
N GLU A 172 -12.24 26.69 18.65
CA GLU A 172 -12.48 25.35 19.20
C GLU A 172 -13.68 24.69 18.52
N THR A 173 -14.75 25.45 18.28
CA THR A 173 -15.95 24.98 17.55
C THR A 173 -15.61 24.47 16.15
N VAL A 174 -14.82 25.23 15.38
CA VAL A 174 -14.41 24.84 14.02
C VAL A 174 -13.54 23.59 14.04
N GLN A 175 -12.63 23.48 15.01
CA GLN A 175 -11.78 22.30 15.16
C GLN A 175 -12.59 21.05 15.50
N ILE A 176 -13.54 21.15 16.43
CA ILE A 176 -14.42 20.04 16.80
C ILE A 176 -15.28 19.63 15.61
N GLN A 177 -15.98 20.56 14.95
CA GLN A 177 -16.83 20.24 13.80
C GLN A 177 -16.04 19.63 12.64
N GLY A 178 -14.81 20.11 12.42
CA GLY A 178 -13.88 19.53 11.45
C GLY A 178 -13.52 18.09 11.81
N ASN A 179 -13.11 17.85 13.05
CA ASN A 179 -12.69 16.52 13.50
C ASN A 179 -13.83 15.50 13.61
N MET A 180 -15.09 15.93 13.79
CA MET A 180 -16.26 15.04 13.76
C MET A 180 -16.60 14.54 12.35
N ASN A 181 -16.14 15.25 11.32
CA ASN A 181 -16.53 14.96 9.95
C ASN A 181 -15.37 14.28 9.20
N PRO A 182 -15.54 13.04 8.73
CA PRO A 182 -14.49 12.29 8.05
C PRO A 182 -14.02 12.94 6.73
N THR A 183 -14.82 13.85 6.17
CA THR A 183 -14.48 14.60 4.94
C THR A 183 -13.34 15.58 5.17
N TYR A 184 -13.22 16.14 6.38
CA TYR A 184 -12.18 17.10 6.69
C TYR A 184 -10.96 16.38 7.28
N LEU A 185 -9.96 16.20 6.42
CA LEU A 185 -8.65 15.73 6.87
C LEU A 185 -8.02 16.72 7.87
N PRO A 186 -7.12 16.27 8.76
CA PRO A 186 -6.47 17.13 9.76
C PRO A 186 -5.77 18.37 9.18
N MET A 187 -5.19 18.26 7.99
CA MET A 187 -4.60 19.41 7.29
C MET A 187 -5.67 20.41 6.81
N ASN A 188 -6.82 19.92 6.36
CA ASN A 188 -7.92 20.75 5.92
C ASN A 188 -8.56 21.50 7.11
N THR A 189 -8.77 20.82 8.23
CA THR A 189 -9.28 21.45 9.46
C THR A 189 -8.31 22.52 9.98
N ALA A 190 -6.99 22.25 9.95
CA ALA A 190 -5.97 23.21 10.32
C ALA A 190 -5.98 24.45 9.41
N SER A 191 -6.10 24.25 8.09
CA SER A 191 -6.16 25.36 7.13
C SER A 191 -7.43 26.22 7.29
N LEU A 192 -8.58 25.58 7.55
CA LEU A 192 -9.84 26.26 7.84
C LEU A 192 -9.75 27.08 9.12
N LYS A 193 -9.22 26.48 10.19
CA LYS A 193 -8.97 27.17 11.48
C LYS A 193 -8.05 28.39 11.28
N GLY A 194 -6.99 28.27 10.48
CA GLY A 194 -6.09 29.38 10.14
C GLY A 194 -6.80 30.53 9.42
N LYS A 195 -7.66 30.22 8.44
CA LYS A 195 -8.48 31.24 7.76
C LYS A 195 -9.49 31.90 8.69
N VAL A 196 -10.16 31.12 9.54
CA VAL A 196 -11.09 31.66 10.54
C VAL A 196 -10.36 32.60 11.49
N GLN A 197 -9.16 32.24 11.95
CA GLN A 197 -8.34 33.10 12.79
C GLN A 197 -7.94 34.42 12.10
N GLN A 198 -7.70 34.41 10.78
CA GLN A 198 -7.42 35.62 10.00
C GLN A 198 -8.65 36.51 9.81
N LEU A 199 -9.82 35.91 9.65
CA LEU A 199 -11.09 36.62 9.39
C LEU A 199 -11.77 37.11 10.66
N LEU A 200 -11.51 36.46 11.80
CA LEU A 200 -11.97 36.96 13.08
C LEU A 200 -11.32 38.32 13.31
N PRO A 201 -12.13 39.41 13.43
CA PRO A 201 -11.57 40.71 13.71
C PRO A 201 -10.75 40.57 14.98
N VAL A 202 -9.47 40.97 14.93
CA VAL A 202 -8.65 41.12 16.14
C VAL A 202 -9.47 42.01 17.06
N LEU A 203 -10.14 41.39 18.03
CA LEU A 203 -10.87 42.05 19.10
C LEU A 203 -9.78 42.73 19.94
N LYS A 204 -9.24 43.83 19.41
CA LYS A 204 -8.57 44.83 20.22
C LYS A 204 -9.57 45.12 21.32
N PRO A 205 -9.21 44.93 22.61
CA PRO A 205 -10.12 45.26 23.68
C PRO A 205 -10.57 46.69 23.43
N LYS A 206 -11.88 46.89 23.26
CA LYS A 206 -12.48 48.21 23.15
C LYS A 206 -11.97 48.95 24.38
N LYS A 207 -11.08 49.94 24.19
CA LYS A 207 -10.47 50.74 25.26
C LYS A 207 -11.57 50.99 26.29
N ALA A 208 -11.44 50.41 27.47
CA ALA A 208 -12.38 50.66 28.55
C ALA A 208 -12.46 52.18 28.69
N ALA A 209 -13.66 52.74 28.51
CA ALA A 209 -13.88 54.15 28.75
C ALA A 209 -13.38 54.45 30.17
N PRO A 210 -12.59 55.51 30.39
CA PRO A 210 -12.03 55.78 31.70
C PRO A 210 -13.19 55.89 32.69
N ALA A 211 -13.15 55.06 33.74
CA ALA A 211 -14.09 55.13 34.84
C ALA A 211 -14.08 56.57 35.35
N LYS A 212 -15.23 57.24 35.25
CA LYS A 212 -15.43 58.60 35.71
C LYS A 212 -15.06 58.62 37.20
N ALA A 213 -13.95 59.25 37.54
CA ALA A 213 -13.51 59.43 38.91
C ALA A 213 -14.66 60.07 39.70
N ALA A 214 -15.16 59.37 40.70
CA ALA A 214 -16.09 59.96 41.66
C ALA A 214 -15.39 61.13 42.37
N PRO A 215 -16.08 62.26 42.58
CA PRO A 215 -15.46 63.41 43.23
C PRO A 215 -15.09 63.05 44.66
N ALA A 216 -13.82 63.33 45.00
CA ALA A 216 -13.33 63.28 46.37
C ALA A 216 -14.22 64.18 47.25
N LYS A 217 -14.87 63.60 48.25
CA LYS A 217 -15.46 64.36 49.35
C LYS A 217 -14.33 65.04 50.10
N ALA A 218 -14.16 66.34 49.84
CA ALA A 218 -13.51 67.26 50.76
C ALA A 218 -14.34 67.32 52.07
N GLY A 219 -13.64 67.25 53.19
CA GLY A 219 -14.23 67.11 54.52
C GLY A 219 -14.89 68.36 55.08
N VAL A 220 -15.64 68.14 56.17
CA VAL A 220 -15.96 69.04 57.30
C VAL A 220 -16.34 68.05 58.42
N GLY A 221 -15.73 67.93 59.60
CA GLY A 221 -15.14 68.95 60.45
C GLY A 221 -16.13 69.25 61.60
N ALA A 222 -16.13 68.43 62.66
CA ALA A 222 -16.50 68.74 64.06
C ALA A 222 -16.57 67.43 64.87
#